data_AF-A0A2W4WPZ9-F1
#
_entry.id   AF-A0A2W4WPZ9-F1
#
_cell.length_a   1.000
_cell.length_b   1.000
_cell.length_c   1.000
_cell.angle_alpha   90.00
_cell.angle_beta   90.00
_cell.angle_gamma   90.00
#
_symmetry.space_group_name_H-M   'P 1'
#
loop_
_entity.id
_entity.type
_entity.pdbx_description
1 polymer ?
#
loop_
_entity_poly.entity_id
_entity_poly.type
_entity_poly.pdbx_seq_one_letter_code
_entity_poly.pdbx_strand_id
1 'polypeptide(L)'
;MLSVTHDSITKHFESIESHKAIIHPLFEWLNEQSIDRFSDAILFDIYRTNYFTRTQGITSAISEILKAAIEESDSLTIALVGMNIFEETGEGDSKNTHLMMLQDSHNQHGEFIFNLAPIPIKLARHNDHTLNHTLKSFRNFPENRMHLYSNTSYLFKLGVMLADETAAVPMIEGFYKAFFKPYEKLYTKKDFQSMSQYFSSHLSGVEQRHGSDILQAVDNNFKSISDLDEVMYGIESFFRIQSDIWDDLLLALLTAKRG
;
A
#
# COMPACT_ATOMS: atom_id res chain seq x y z
N MET A 1 9.62 25.92 27.41
CA MET A 1 8.89 24.70 27.02
C MET A 1 7.71 25.15 26.17
N LEU A 2 7.87 25.12 24.85
CA LEU A 2 6.75 25.30 23.93
C LEU A 2 6.05 23.94 23.87
N SER A 3 4.83 23.85 24.40
CA SER A 3 4.00 22.67 24.16
C SER A 3 3.71 22.61 22.66
N VAL A 4 4.12 21.54 22.00
CA VAL A 4 3.60 21.19 20.68
C VAL A 4 2.08 21.07 20.85
N THR A 5 1.33 22.00 20.27
CA THR A 5 -0.14 22.02 20.39
C THR A 5 -0.74 21.04 19.39
N HIS A 6 -1.86 20.40 19.73
CA HIS A 6 -2.62 19.53 18.84
C HIS A 6 -2.83 20.16 17.43
N ASP A 7 -3.02 21.49 17.36
CA ASP A 7 -3.17 22.26 16.11
C ASP A 7 -1.97 22.20 15.14
N SER A 8 -0.73 22.04 15.62
CA SER A 8 0.43 21.94 14.73
C SER A 8 0.47 20.57 14.05
N ILE A 9 0.05 19.53 14.78
CA ILE A 9 -0.04 18.15 14.31
C ILE A 9 -1.14 18.06 13.25
N THR A 10 -2.35 18.58 13.53
CA THR A 10 -3.47 18.58 12.57
C THR A 10 -3.10 19.25 11.24
N LYS A 11 -2.40 20.39 11.25
CA LYS A 11 -1.93 21.04 10.00
C LYS A 11 -0.92 20.21 9.22
N HIS A 12 -0.08 19.44 9.92
CA HIS A 12 0.88 18.55 9.26
C HIS A 12 0.15 17.34 8.66
N PHE A 13 -0.90 16.84 9.30
CA PHE A 13 -1.76 15.79 8.76
C PHE A 13 -2.58 16.23 7.54
N GLU A 14 -3.12 17.46 7.52
CA GLU A 14 -3.76 18.01 6.32
C GLU A 14 -2.77 18.06 5.13
N SER A 15 -1.49 18.39 5.40
CA SER A 15 -0.44 18.37 4.37
C SER A 15 -0.16 16.96 3.85
N ILE A 16 -0.26 15.94 4.70
CA ILE A 16 -0.06 14.52 4.34
C ILE A 16 -1.14 14.09 3.34
N GLU A 17 -2.41 14.37 3.64
CA GLU A 17 -3.55 13.97 2.78
C GLU A 17 -3.51 14.61 1.39
N SER A 18 -2.88 15.79 1.27
CA SER A 18 -2.67 16.48 -0.01
C SER A 18 -1.40 16.08 -0.77
N HIS A 19 -0.61 15.14 -0.25
CA HIS A 19 0.66 14.77 -0.88
C HIS A 19 0.45 14.03 -2.22
N LYS A 20 1.34 14.26 -3.20
CA LYS A 20 1.27 13.65 -4.56
C LYS A 20 1.21 12.12 -4.53
N ALA A 21 1.79 11.49 -3.52
CA ALA A 21 1.74 10.03 -3.34
C ALA A 21 0.32 9.50 -3.04
N ILE A 22 -0.55 10.35 -2.48
CA ILE A 22 -1.95 10.05 -2.15
C ILE A 22 -2.86 10.52 -3.28
N ILE A 23 -2.77 11.79 -3.66
CA ILE A 23 -3.56 12.39 -4.75
C ILE A 23 -2.79 12.40 -6.08
N HIS A 24 -2.34 11.22 -6.51
CA HIS A 24 -1.53 11.08 -7.73
C HIS A 24 -2.39 11.23 -9.00
N PRO A 25 -1.91 11.90 -10.07
CA PRO A 25 -2.58 11.95 -11.39
C PRO A 25 -2.91 10.57 -11.99
N LEU A 26 -2.23 9.52 -11.53
CA LEU A 26 -2.52 8.13 -11.88
C LEU A 26 -3.97 7.77 -11.52
N PHE A 27 -4.43 8.12 -10.33
CA PHE A 27 -5.75 7.72 -9.84
C PHE A 27 -6.87 8.50 -10.54
N GLU A 28 -6.63 9.75 -10.89
CA GLU A 28 -7.53 10.53 -11.75
C GLU A 28 -7.64 9.89 -13.13
N TRP A 29 -6.51 9.59 -13.77
CA TRP A 29 -6.49 8.91 -15.07
C TRP A 29 -7.20 7.55 -15.02
N LEU A 30 -6.94 6.74 -14.00
CA LEU A 30 -7.59 5.45 -13.81
C LEU A 30 -9.11 5.58 -13.69
N ASN A 31 -9.58 6.59 -12.94
CA ASN A 31 -11.00 6.86 -12.79
C ASN A 31 -11.64 7.24 -14.14
N GLU A 32 -11.01 8.12 -14.92
CA GLU A 32 -11.49 8.50 -16.26
C GLU A 32 -11.57 7.30 -17.22
N GLN A 33 -10.54 6.46 -17.25
CA GLN A 33 -10.52 5.28 -18.13
C GLN A 33 -11.53 4.20 -17.71
N SER A 34 -11.95 4.18 -16.44
CA SER A 34 -12.84 3.16 -15.90
C SER A 34 -14.32 3.31 -16.28
N ILE A 35 -14.72 4.49 -16.79
CA ILE A 35 -16.12 4.83 -17.11
C ILE A 35 -16.74 3.79 -18.06
N ASP A 36 -15.99 3.38 -19.08
CA ASP A 36 -16.44 2.40 -20.08
C ASP A 36 -15.89 0.98 -19.84
N ARG A 37 -15.25 0.75 -18.69
CA ARG A 37 -14.41 -0.41 -18.36
C ARG A 37 -13.13 -0.46 -19.19
N PHE A 38 -12.04 -0.90 -18.57
CA PHE A 38 -10.82 -1.22 -19.30
C PHE A 38 -11.07 -2.39 -20.27
N SER A 39 -10.99 -2.16 -21.57
CA SER A 39 -11.11 -3.26 -22.54
C SER A 39 -9.79 -3.97 -22.80
N ASP A 40 -8.68 -3.41 -22.34
CA ASP A 40 -7.33 -3.83 -22.71
C ASP A 40 -6.66 -4.66 -21.61
N ALA A 41 -6.49 -5.95 -21.90
CA ALA A 41 -5.84 -6.91 -21.01
C ALA A 41 -4.40 -6.51 -20.67
N ILE A 42 -3.69 -5.81 -21.54
CA ILE A 42 -2.30 -5.41 -21.29
C ILE A 42 -2.20 -4.40 -20.13
N LEU A 43 -3.19 -3.51 -20.00
CA LEU A 43 -3.20 -2.49 -18.97
C LEU A 43 -3.40 -3.11 -17.60
N PHE A 44 -4.34 -4.06 -17.50
CA PHE A 44 -4.55 -4.81 -16.27
C PHE A 44 -3.34 -5.69 -15.93
N ASP A 45 -2.68 -6.29 -16.92
CA ASP A 45 -1.49 -7.12 -16.70
C ASP A 45 -0.29 -6.30 -16.20
N ILE A 46 -0.07 -5.11 -16.77
CA ILE A 46 0.92 -4.14 -16.28
C ILE A 46 0.60 -3.75 -14.84
N TYR A 47 -0.64 -3.35 -14.56
CA TYR A 47 -1.08 -2.99 -13.21
C TYR A 47 -0.83 -4.10 -12.19
N ARG A 48 -1.42 -5.29 -12.40
CA ARG A 48 -1.41 -6.37 -11.39
C ARG A 48 0.00 -6.85 -11.10
N THR A 49 0.85 -6.93 -12.12
CA THR A 49 2.24 -7.38 -12.01
C THR A 49 3.04 -6.43 -11.12
N ASN A 50 2.90 -5.12 -11.33
CA ASN A 50 3.61 -4.12 -10.54
C ASN A 50 3.03 -3.99 -9.13
N TYR A 51 1.70 -4.05 -8.99
CA TYR A 51 1.05 -3.97 -7.68
C TYR A 51 1.42 -5.14 -6.77
N PHE A 52 1.55 -6.36 -7.32
CA PHE A 52 2.09 -7.50 -6.58
C PHE A 52 3.47 -7.22 -6.00
N THR A 53 4.38 -6.60 -6.77
CA THR A 53 5.72 -6.24 -6.28
C THR A 53 5.66 -5.14 -5.22
N ARG A 54 4.79 -4.13 -5.35
CA ARG A 54 4.61 -3.06 -4.33
C ARG A 54 4.22 -3.64 -2.97
N THR A 55 3.27 -4.56 -2.95
CA THR A 55 2.69 -5.10 -1.71
C THR A 55 3.63 -6.08 -1.00
N GLN A 56 4.69 -6.55 -1.66
CA GLN A 56 5.65 -7.46 -1.05
C GLN A 56 6.53 -6.78 -0.01
N GLY A 57 6.65 -7.40 1.16
CA GLY A 57 7.54 -6.95 2.22
C GLY A 57 6.87 -6.04 3.24
N ILE A 58 5.54 -5.83 3.17
CA ILE A 58 4.77 -5.13 4.20
C ILE A 58 4.97 -5.81 5.56
N THR A 59 4.83 -7.14 5.64
CA THR A 59 5.07 -7.87 6.90
C THR A 59 6.50 -7.71 7.44
N SER A 60 7.49 -7.56 6.56
CA SER A 60 8.88 -7.28 6.95
C SER A 60 9.04 -5.86 7.48
N ALA A 61 8.42 -4.87 6.83
CA ALA A 61 8.39 -3.48 7.28
C ALA A 61 7.75 -3.34 8.67
N ILE A 62 6.58 -3.95 8.87
CA ILE A 62 5.87 -3.99 10.16
C ILE A 62 6.74 -4.65 11.25
N SER A 63 7.46 -5.72 10.89
CA SER A 63 8.36 -6.41 11.83
C SER A 63 9.52 -5.53 12.31
N GLU A 64 10.06 -4.66 11.45
CA GLU A 64 11.12 -3.71 11.84
C GLU A 64 10.62 -2.65 12.82
N ILE A 65 9.35 -2.25 12.72
CA ILE A 65 8.70 -1.35 13.69
C ILE A 65 8.50 -2.05 15.02
N LEU A 66 7.98 -3.29 15.02
CA LEU A 66 7.85 -4.08 16.24
C LEU A 66 9.18 -4.28 16.95
N LYS A 67 10.23 -4.57 16.19
CA LYS A 67 11.58 -4.69 16.74
C LYS A 67 12.03 -3.39 17.38
N ALA A 68 11.90 -2.25 16.69
CA ALA A 68 12.28 -0.94 17.23
C ALA A 68 11.46 -0.58 18.48
N ALA A 69 10.16 -0.85 18.49
CA ALA A 69 9.29 -0.61 19.65
C ALA A 69 9.69 -1.45 20.87
N ILE A 70 10.12 -2.71 20.66
CA ILE A 70 10.67 -3.56 21.72
C ILE A 70 11.99 -2.99 22.27
N GLU A 71 12.89 -2.54 21.39
CA GLU A 71 14.16 -1.93 21.79
C GLU A 71 13.95 -0.66 22.62
N GLU A 72 12.92 0.13 22.29
CA GLU A 72 12.52 1.34 23.02
C GLU A 72 11.60 1.08 24.23
N SER A 73 11.22 -0.19 24.47
CA SER A 73 10.26 -0.57 25.52
C SER A 73 8.89 0.13 25.42
N ASP A 74 8.46 0.45 24.20
CA ASP A 74 7.18 1.10 23.91
C ASP A 74 6.04 0.08 23.82
N SER A 75 5.44 -0.23 24.97
CA SER A 75 4.38 -1.23 25.09
C SER A 75 3.12 -0.89 24.30
N LEU A 76 2.83 0.40 24.07
CA LEU A 76 1.67 0.83 23.30
C LEU A 76 1.86 0.47 21.83
N THR A 77 2.99 0.87 21.23
CA THR A 77 3.27 0.54 19.83
C THR A 77 3.40 -0.96 19.61
N ILE A 78 4.00 -1.71 20.56
CA ILE A 78 4.03 -3.18 20.50
C ILE A 78 2.61 -3.76 20.40
N ALA A 79 1.66 -3.27 21.21
CA ALA A 79 0.30 -3.77 21.20
C ALA A 79 -0.44 -3.41 19.91
N LEU A 80 -0.32 -2.17 19.45
CA LEU A 80 -0.98 -1.65 18.26
C LEU A 80 -0.46 -2.33 16.98
N VAL A 81 0.86 -2.28 16.75
CA VAL A 81 1.51 -2.87 15.57
C VAL A 81 1.46 -4.40 15.62
N GLY A 82 1.39 -4.98 16.83
CA GLY A 82 1.20 -6.41 17.03
C GLY A 82 -0.13 -6.92 16.46
N MET A 83 -1.17 -6.09 16.50
CA MET A 83 -2.44 -6.42 15.85
C MET A 83 -2.32 -6.32 14.32
N ASN A 84 -1.66 -5.28 13.80
CA ASN A 84 -1.48 -5.11 12.35
C ASN A 84 -0.74 -6.32 11.74
N ILE A 85 0.35 -6.79 12.36
CA ILE A 85 1.06 -7.97 11.84
C ILE A 85 0.20 -9.24 11.92
N PHE A 86 -0.63 -9.37 12.96
CA PHE A 86 -1.52 -10.52 13.12
C PHE A 86 -2.53 -10.59 11.97
N GLU A 87 -3.13 -9.46 11.60
CA GLU A 87 -4.08 -9.37 10.50
C GLU A 87 -3.42 -9.54 9.12
N GLU A 88 -2.29 -8.87 8.88
CA GLU A 88 -1.50 -9.02 7.65
C GLU A 88 -1.07 -10.48 7.40
N THR A 89 -0.83 -11.22 8.48
CA THR A 89 -0.46 -12.64 8.44
C THR A 89 -1.67 -13.59 8.46
N GLY A 90 -2.88 -13.07 8.29
CA GLY A 90 -4.11 -13.83 8.11
C GLY A 90 -4.68 -14.41 9.39
N GLU A 91 -4.38 -13.79 10.54
CA GLU A 91 -4.91 -14.16 11.85
C GLU A 91 -4.62 -15.63 12.24
N GLY A 92 -3.49 -16.15 11.77
CA GLY A 92 -3.09 -17.55 11.98
C GLY A 92 -3.53 -18.52 10.87
N ASP A 93 -4.30 -18.07 9.87
CA ASP A 93 -4.57 -18.82 8.65
C ASP A 93 -3.75 -18.26 7.48
N SER A 94 -2.72 -19.01 7.07
CA SER A 94 -1.86 -18.67 5.94
C SER A 94 -2.60 -18.45 4.60
N LYS A 95 -3.83 -18.97 4.46
CA LYS A 95 -4.66 -18.74 3.27
C LYS A 95 -5.36 -17.38 3.29
N ASN A 96 -5.50 -16.78 4.47
CA ASN A 96 -6.15 -15.49 4.67
C ASN A 96 -5.14 -14.35 4.84
N THR A 97 -3.86 -14.56 4.54
CA THR A 97 -2.91 -13.44 4.52
C THR A 97 -3.34 -12.43 3.46
N HIS A 98 -3.15 -11.13 3.72
CA HIS A 98 -3.48 -10.08 2.75
C HIS A 98 -2.80 -10.30 1.40
N LEU A 99 -1.58 -10.83 1.42
CA LEU A 99 -0.84 -11.18 0.21
C LEU A 99 -1.49 -12.30 -0.61
N MET A 100 -2.07 -13.32 0.04
CA MET A 100 -2.79 -14.40 -0.66
C MET A 100 -4.14 -13.92 -1.16
N MET A 101 -4.88 -13.15 -0.37
CA MET A 101 -6.11 -12.51 -0.82
C MET A 101 -5.86 -11.62 -2.05
N LEU A 102 -4.78 -10.85 -2.05
CA LEU A 102 -4.38 -10.02 -3.18
C LEU A 102 -4.14 -10.87 -4.44
N GLN A 103 -3.32 -11.92 -4.32
CA GLN A 103 -2.99 -12.82 -5.41
C GLN A 103 -4.25 -13.46 -5.99
N ASP A 104 -5.10 -14.01 -5.14
CA ASP A 104 -6.31 -14.73 -5.55
C ASP A 104 -7.30 -13.77 -6.22
N SER A 105 -7.53 -12.60 -5.63
CA SER A 105 -8.38 -11.54 -6.20
C SER A 105 -7.98 -11.17 -7.63
N HIS A 106 -6.70 -10.85 -7.83
CA HIS A 106 -6.21 -10.35 -9.10
C HIS A 106 -6.08 -11.44 -10.16
N ASN A 107 -5.72 -12.66 -9.77
CA ASN A 107 -5.64 -13.78 -10.70
C ASN A 107 -7.02 -14.25 -11.13
N GLN A 108 -7.98 -14.38 -10.21
CA GLN A 108 -9.37 -14.71 -10.55
C GLN A 108 -9.97 -13.67 -11.49
N HIS A 109 -9.74 -12.38 -11.21
CA HIS A 109 -10.23 -11.30 -12.08
C HIS A 109 -9.56 -11.29 -13.45
N GLY A 110 -8.22 -11.40 -13.49
CA GLY A 110 -7.44 -11.44 -14.72
C GLY A 110 -7.83 -12.61 -15.63
N GLU A 111 -8.03 -13.80 -15.06
CA GLU A 111 -8.47 -14.98 -15.81
C GLU A 111 -9.89 -14.80 -16.35
N PHE A 112 -10.84 -14.37 -15.49
CA PHE A 112 -12.25 -14.28 -15.87
C PHE A 112 -12.57 -13.16 -16.87
N ILE A 113 -11.99 -11.96 -16.70
CA ILE A 113 -12.31 -10.79 -17.52
C ILE A 113 -11.38 -10.67 -18.72
N PHE A 114 -10.09 -10.96 -18.53
CA PHE A 114 -9.05 -10.64 -19.50
C PHE A 114 -8.38 -11.89 -20.10
N ASN A 115 -8.79 -13.09 -19.69
CA ASN A 115 -8.19 -14.37 -20.10
C ASN A 115 -6.66 -14.39 -19.90
N LEU A 116 -6.20 -13.79 -18.80
CA LEU A 116 -4.80 -13.73 -18.44
C LEU A 116 -4.40 -14.94 -17.59
N ALA A 117 -3.19 -15.46 -17.81
CA ALA A 117 -2.64 -16.52 -16.98
C ALA A 117 -2.43 -16.03 -15.53
N PRO A 118 -2.59 -16.89 -14.52
CA PRO A 118 -2.35 -16.53 -13.13
C PRO A 118 -0.86 -16.28 -12.87
N ILE A 119 -0.54 -15.26 -12.08
CA ILE A 119 0.82 -14.94 -11.64
C ILE A 119 0.94 -15.28 -10.15
N PRO A 120 1.81 -16.24 -9.78
CA PRO A 120 2.17 -16.44 -8.39
C PRO A 120 2.92 -15.23 -7.86
N ILE A 121 2.50 -14.68 -6.72
CA ILE A 121 3.11 -13.48 -6.14
C ILE A 121 4.60 -13.70 -5.81
N LYS A 122 5.00 -14.94 -5.50
CA LYS A 122 6.42 -15.30 -5.29
C LYS A 122 7.27 -15.08 -6.55
N LEU A 123 6.71 -15.22 -7.76
CA LEU A 123 7.45 -14.96 -8.99
C LEU A 123 7.65 -13.46 -9.24
N ALA A 124 6.67 -12.63 -8.86
CA ALA A 124 6.82 -11.17 -8.86
C ALA A 124 7.94 -10.67 -7.93
N ARG A 125 8.36 -11.49 -6.95
CA ARG A 125 9.44 -11.17 -5.99
C ARG A 125 10.84 -11.37 -6.56
N HIS A 126 11.01 -12.31 -7.47
CA HIS A 126 12.35 -12.76 -7.87
C HIS A 126 12.99 -11.92 -8.98
N ASN A 127 12.43 -10.74 -9.29
CA ASN A 127 12.89 -9.91 -10.41
C ASN A 127 13.10 -10.75 -11.68
N ASP A 128 12.32 -11.82 -11.83
CA ASP A 128 12.51 -12.73 -12.94
C ASP A 128 12.08 -11.96 -14.18
N HIS A 129 13.02 -11.79 -15.11
CA HIS A 129 12.81 -11.08 -16.37
C HIS A 129 11.69 -11.73 -17.22
N THR A 130 11.10 -12.82 -16.74
CA THR A 130 9.94 -13.55 -17.29
C THR A 130 8.61 -12.80 -17.14
N LEU A 131 8.47 -11.89 -16.15
CA LEU A 131 7.30 -11.00 -16.08
C LEU A 131 7.58 -9.76 -16.95
N ASN A 132 7.17 -9.83 -18.21
CA ASN A 132 7.45 -8.84 -19.26
C ASN A 132 7.07 -7.39 -18.90
N HIS A 133 6.26 -7.17 -17.85
CA HIS A 133 5.68 -5.87 -17.50
C HIS A 133 6.10 -5.30 -16.15
N THR A 134 6.96 -5.96 -15.36
CA THR A 134 7.44 -5.35 -14.11
C THR A 134 8.37 -4.17 -14.41
N LEU A 135 8.08 -3.01 -13.84
CA LEU A 135 8.85 -1.77 -14.01
C LEU A 135 10.05 -1.75 -13.06
N LYS A 136 11.11 -1.03 -13.44
CA LYS A 136 12.35 -0.97 -12.65
C LYS A 136 12.13 -0.35 -11.27
N SER A 137 11.34 0.71 -11.18
CA SER A 137 11.00 1.37 -9.91
C SER A 137 10.28 0.41 -8.96
N PHE A 138 9.30 -0.35 -9.45
CA PHE A 138 8.61 -1.37 -8.65
C PHE A 138 9.54 -2.50 -8.20
N ARG A 139 10.44 -2.98 -9.07
CA ARG A 139 11.45 -3.99 -8.67
C ARG A 139 12.31 -3.54 -7.49
N ASN A 140 12.67 -2.26 -7.47
CA ASN A 140 13.50 -1.67 -6.42
C ASN A 140 12.70 -1.24 -5.19
N PHE A 141 11.37 -1.13 -5.30
CA PHE A 141 10.53 -0.57 -4.25
C PHE A 141 10.61 -1.32 -2.91
N PRO A 142 10.55 -2.67 -2.85
CA PRO A 142 10.69 -3.38 -1.59
C PRO A 142 12.04 -3.11 -0.89
N GLU A 143 13.13 -3.04 -1.66
CA GLU A 143 14.47 -2.77 -1.13
C GLU A 143 14.59 -1.32 -0.65
N ASN A 144 14.10 -0.35 -1.44
CA ASN A 144 14.06 1.07 -1.07
C ASN A 144 13.24 1.28 0.19
N ARG A 145 12.07 0.64 0.29
CA ARG A 145 11.24 0.69 1.50
C ARG A 145 11.98 0.13 2.71
N MET A 146 12.57 -1.07 2.59
CA MET A 146 13.31 -1.68 3.71
C MET A 146 14.54 -0.85 4.10
N HIS A 147 15.16 -0.14 3.16
CA HIS A 147 16.23 0.81 3.48
C HIS A 147 15.73 1.94 4.40
N LEU A 148 14.52 2.46 4.18
CA LEU A 148 13.91 3.43 5.09
C LEU A 148 13.68 2.86 6.49
N TYR A 149 13.16 1.63 6.59
CA TYR A 149 12.97 0.93 7.87
C TYR A 149 14.28 0.51 8.56
N SER A 150 15.41 0.53 7.84
CA SER A 150 16.74 0.28 8.41
C SER A 150 17.35 1.51 9.10
N ASN A 151 16.71 2.68 9.03
CA ASN A 151 17.15 3.88 9.73
C ASN A 151 17.26 3.62 11.24
N THR A 152 18.28 4.17 11.90
CA THR A 152 18.48 3.96 13.34
C THR A 152 17.47 4.70 14.21
N SER A 153 16.80 5.71 13.66
CA SER A 153 15.81 6.49 14.39
C SER A 153 14.45 5.82 14.43
N TYR A 154 13.93 5.59 15.64
CA TYR A 154 12.59 5.06 15.84
C TYR A 154 11.49 6.00 15.34
N LEU A 155 11.61 7.30 15.61
CA LEU A 155 10.65 8.32 15.17
C LEU A 155 10.56 8.41 13.64
N PHE A 156 11.71 8.34 12.95
CA PHE A 156 11.74 8.28 11.50
C PHE A 156 10.97 7.06 10.99
N LYS A 157 11.19 5.88 11.57
CA LYS A 157 10.48 4.66 11.15
C LYS A 157 8.98 4.76 11.39
N LEU A 158 8.54 5.33 12.52
CA LEU A 158 7.11 5.57 12.78
C LEU A 158 6.51 6.49 11.71
N GLY A 159 7.23 7.53 11.29
CA GLY A 159 6.82 8.36 10.16
C GLY A 159 6.71 7.60 8.84
N VAL A 160 7.68 6.74 8.53
CA VAL A 160 7.62 5.87 7.33
C VAL A 160 6.39 4.96 7.38
N MET A 161 6.09 4.34 8.52
CA MET A 161 4.93 3.46 8.66
C MET A 161 3.62 4.22 8.55
N LEU A 162 3.53 5.38 9.20
CA LEU A 162 2.34 6.24 9.12
C LEU A 162 2.02 6.61 7.67
N ALA A 163 3.05 6.90 6.87
CA ALA A 163 2.90 7.19 5.45
C ALA A 163 2.47 5.96 4.63
N ASP A 164 3.03 4.76 4.89
CA ASP A 164 2.63 3.53 4.20
C ASP A 164 1.15 3.20 4.46
N GLU A 165 0.70 3.29 5.72
CA GLU A 165 -0.69 3.03 6.12
C GLU A 165 -1.67 4.10 5.58
N THR A 166 -1.33 5.38 5.71
CA THR A 166 -2.22 6.48 5.28
C THR A 166 -2.41 6.50 3.76
N ALA A 167 -1.39 6.11 2.99
CA ALA A 167 -1.49 6.02 1.54
C ALA A 167 -2.27 4.78 1.05
N ALA A 168 -2.54 3.80 1.92
CA ALA A 168 -3.11 2.52 1.51
C ALA A 168 -4.57 2.65 1.06
N VAL A 169 -5.44 3.30 1.85
CA VAL A 169 -6.87 3.43 1.53
C VAL A 169 -7.11 4.08 0.17
N PRO A 170 -6.58 5.28 -0.13
CA PRO A 170 -6.87 5.96 -1.40
C PRO A 170 -6.35 5.18 -2.61
N MET A 171 -5.19 4.54 -2.47
CA MET A 171 -4.61 3.65 -3.48
C MET A 171 -5.52 2.45 -3.76
N ILE A 172 -5.91 1.72 -2.72
CA ILE A 172 -6.75 0.51 -2.83
C ILE A 172 -8.12 0.86 -3.41
N GLU A 173 -8.74 1.95 -2.95
CA GLU A 173 -9.98 2.45 -3.51
C GLU A 173 -9.86 2.81 -4.99
N GLY A 174 -8.79 3.52 -5.37
CA GLY A 174 -8.52 3.91 -6.74
C GLY A 174 -8.44 2.69 -7.67
N PHE A 175 -7.66 1.68 -7.28
CA PHE A 175 -7.56 0.44 -8.06
C PHE A 175 -8.85 -0.37 -8.08
N TYR A 176 -9.55 -0.48 -6.96
CA TYR A 176 -10.82 -1.20 -6.89
C TYR A 176 -11.88 -0.57 -7.80
N LYS A 177 -12.06 0.75 -7.69
CA LYS A 177 -13.01 1.52 -8.52
C LYS A 177 -12.67 1.45 -10.00
N ALA A 178 -11.38 1.44 -10.34
CA ALA A 178 -10.93 1.45 -11.72
C ALA A 178 -11.00 0.07 -12.39
N PHE A 179 -10.42 -0.96 -11.76
CA PHE A 179 -10.19 -2.25 -12.41
C PHE A 179 -11.24 -3.31 -12.06
N PHE A 180 -11.93 -3.22 -10.92
CA PHE A 180 -12.75 -4.33 -10.44
C PHE A 180 -14.24 -4.00 -10.40
N LYS A 181 -14.59 -2.89 -9.74
CA LYS A 181 -15.98 -2.45 -9.55
C LYS A 181 -16.79 -2.34 -10.86
N PRO A 182 -16.23 -1.85 -11.98
CA PRO A 182 -16.97 -1.72 -13.23
C PRO A 182 -17.46 -3.06 -13.82
N TYR A 183 -16.85 -4.18 -13.41
CA TYR A 183 -17.17 -5.53 -13.89
C TYR A 183 -18.11 -6.29 -12.95
N GLU A 184 -18.54 -5.71 -11.83
CA GLU A 184 -19.37 -6.38 -10.80
C GLU A 184 -20.57 -7.14 -11.38
N LYS A 185 -21.26 -6.54 -12.36
CA LYS A 185 -22.45 -7.13 -13.00
C LYS A 185 -22.16 -8.36 -13.87
N LEU A 186 -20.90 -8.64 -14.18
CA LEU A 186 -20.48 -9.81 -14.95
C LEU A 186 -20.26 -11.04 -14.07
N TYR A 187 -20.15 -10.85 -12.76
CA TYR A 187 -19.96 -11.93 -11.79
C TYR A 187 -21.29 -12.37 -11.18
N THR A 188 -21.34 -13.61 -10.70
CA THR A 188 -22.35 -13.95 -9.69
C THR A 188 -22.02 -13.22 -8.39
N LYS A 189 -23.03 -13.01 -7.53
CA LYS A 189 -22.80 -12.38 -6.22
C LYS A 189 -21.72 -13.10 -5.40
N LYS A 190 -21.71 -14.43 -5.43
CA LYS A 190 -20.74 -15.26 -4.68
C LYS A 190 -19.33 -15.09 -5.23
N ASP A 191 -19.19 -15.14 -6.56
CA ASP A 191 -17.87 -15.04 -7.20
C ASP A 191 -17.30 -13.63 -7.05
N PHE A 192 -18.15 -12.60 -7.15
CA PHE A 192 -17.72 -11.22 -6.90
C PHE A 192 -17.25 -11.03 -5.47
N GLN A 193 -17.99 -11.56 -4.49
CA GLN A 193 -17.60 -11.49 -3.07
C GLN A 193 -16.24 -12.16 -2.82
N SER A 194 -16.04 -13.36 -3.37
CA SER A 194 -14.77 -14.09 -3.26
C SER A 194 -13.63 -13.32 -3.90
N MET A 195 -13.82 -12.83 -5.13
CA MET A 195 -12.81 -12.06 -5.85
C MET A 195 -12.51 -10.73 -5.14
N SER A 196 -13.51 -10.06 -4.58
CA SER A 196 -13.34 -8.77 -3.92
C SER A 196 -12.82 -8.87 -2.48
N GLN A 197 -12.53 -10.07 -1.98
CA GLN A 197 -12.21 -10.30 -0.56
C GLN A 197 -11.06 -9.41 -0.08
N TYR A 198 -9.99 -9.30 -0.87
CA TYR A 198 -8.85 -8.40 -0.60
C TYR A 198 -9.30 -6.95 -0.37
N PHE A 199 -10.10 -6.39 -1.28
CA PHE A 199 -10.60 -5.02 -1.15
C PHE A 199 -11.54 -4.88 0.05
N SER A 200 -12.41 -5.87 0.29
CA SER A 200 -13.34 -5.81 1.41
C SER A 200 -12.64 -5.86 2.76
N SER A 201 -11.53 -6.60 2.91
CA SER A 201 -10.79 -6.61 4.19
C SER A 201 -10.22 -5.23 4.48
N HIS A 202 -9.61 -4.58 3.49
CA HIS A 202 -8.96 -3.29 3.65
C HIS A 202 -9.98 -2.12 3.78
N LEU A 203 -11.03 -2.11 2.95
CA LEU A 203 -12.03 -1.04 2.89
C LEU A 203 -13.15 -1.17 3.95
N SER A 204 -13.14 -2.22 4.77
CA SER A 204 -14.13 -2.41 5.85
C SER A 204 -13.79 -1.69 7.16
N GLY A 205 -12.69 -0.93 7.21
CA GLY A 205 -12.24 -0.21 8.41
C GLY A 205 -10.85 -0.60 8.89
N VAL A 206 -10.26 -1.69 8.38
CA VAL A 206 -8.97 -2.22 8.83
C VAL A 206 -7.85 -1.21 8.58
N GLU A 207 -7.70 -0.71 7.36
CA GLU A 207 -6.64 0.25 7.02
C GLU A 207 -6.84 1.60 7.74
N GLN A 208 -8.09 2.06 7.92
CA GLN A 208 -8.35 3.27 8.69
C GLN A 208 -7.93 3.10 10.15
N ARG A 209 -8.15 1.90 10.73
CA ARG A 209 -7.66 1.59 12.07
C ARG A 209 -6.14 1.50 12.08
N HIS A 210 -5.51 0.82 11.12
CA HIS A 210 -4.03 0.75 11.04
C HIS A 210 -3.41 2.14 11.02
N GLY A 211 -3.90 3.05 10.18
CA GLY A 211 -3.45 4.44 10.15
C GLY A 211 -3.65 5.16 11.49
N SER A 212 -4.82 4.99 12.14
CA SER A 212 -5.11 5.56 13.45
C SER A 212 -4.22 5.00 14.57
N ASP A 213 -3.90 3.71 14.52
CA ASP A 213 -3.06 3.01 15.49
C ASP A 213 -1.61 3.52 15.38
N ILE A 214 -1.10 3.70 14.16
CA ILE A 214 0.23 4.29 13.95
C ILE A 214 0.28 5.77 14.29
N LEU A 215 -0.79 6.52 14.02
CA LEU A 215 -0.91 7.89 14.49
C LEU A 215 -0.80 7.97 16.02
N GLN A 216 -1.50 7.10 16.72
CA GLN A 216 -1.41 7.02 18.18
C GLN A 216 0.00 6.66 18.66
N ALA A 217 0.71 5.76 17.96
CA ALA A 217 2.10 5.44 18.23
C ALA A 217 3.02 6.67 18.04
N VAL A 218 2.83 7.44 16.97
CA VAL A 218 3.56 8.69 16.73
C VAL A 218 3.32 9.70 17.86
N ASP A 219 2.05 9.94 18.19
CA ASP A 219 1.62 10.90 19.22
C ASP A 219 2.19 10.56 20.62
N ASN A 220 2.38 9.28 20.90
CA ASN A 220 2.94 8.83 22.17
C ASN A 220 4.46 9.04 22.29
N ASN A 221 5.18 9.15 21.17
CA ASN A 221 6.64 9.06 21.17
C ASN A 221 7.38 10.38 20.97
N PHE A 222 6.81 11.35 20.25
CA PHE A 222 7.47 12.65 20.11
C PHE A 222 7.31 13.51 21.37
N LYS A 223 8.37 14.23 21.75
CA LYS A 223 8.42 15.12 22.94
C LYS A 223 8.83 16.54 22.59
N SER A 224 9.24 16.77 21.34
CA SER A 224 9.77 18.03 20.86
C SER A 224 9.36 18.31 19.42
N ILE A 225 9.57 19.54 18.97
CA ILE A 225 9.39 19.89 17.55
C ILE A 225 10.41 19.14 16.68
N SER A 226 11.65 18.95 17.17
CA SER A 226 12.68 18.19 16.45
C SER A 226 12.28 16.74 16.25
N ASP A 227 11.56 16.16 17.21
CA ASP A 227 11.05 14.79 17.13
C ASP A 227 9.96 14.70 16.06
N LEU A 228 9.08 15.70 16.00
CA LEU A 228 8.06 15.82 14.96
C LEU A 228 8.70 16.01 13.57
N ASP A 229 9.73 16.85 13.45
CA ASP A 229 10.47 17.05 12.19
C ASP A 229 11.05 15.72 11.67
N GLU A 230 11.50 14.85 12.57
CA GLU A 230 12.05 13.54 12.23
C GLU A 230 10.98 12.56 11.74
N VAL A 231 9.80 12.56 12.38
CA VAL A 231 8.62 11.82 11.89
C VAL A 231 8.23 12.31 10.50
N MET A 232 8.14 13.63 10.29
CA MET A 232 7.81 14.22 8.99
C MET A 232 8.84 13.87 7.92
N TYR A 233 10.11 13.82 8.28
CA TYR A 233 11.15 13.40 7.36
C TYR A 233 11.02 11.92 6.95
N GLY A 234 10.58 11.06 7.87
CA GLY A 234 10.19 9.67 7.58
C GLY A 234 9.04 9.58 6.58
N ILE A 235 7.97 10.35 6.82
CA ILE A 235 6.79 10.42 5.95
C ILE A 235 7.17 10.85 4.53
N GLU A 236 7.86 11.98 4.40
CA GLU A 236 8.28 12.53 3.10
C GLU A 236 9.19 11.55 2.35
N SER A 237 10.08 10.87 3.07
CA SER A 237 10.99 9.89 2.48
C SER A 237 10.25 8.69 1.88
N PHE A 238 9.21 8.20 2.56
CA PHE A 238 8.35 7.15 2.03
C PHE A 238 7.51 7.64 0.85
N PHE A 239 6.87 8.79 0.98
CA PHE A 239 6.02 9.30 -0.08
C PHE A 239 6.77 9.59 -1.37
N ARG A 240 8.03 10.02 -1.31
CA ARG A 240 8.87 10.18 -2.50
C ARG A 240 9.04 8.86 -3.26
N ILE A 241 9.40 7.78 -2.57
CA ILE A 241 9.58 6.48 -3.25
C ILE A 241 8.24 5.91 -3.77
N GLN A 242 7.13 6.23 -3.09
CA GLN A 242 5.78 5.84 -3.50
C GLN A 242 5.30 6.66 -4.71
N SER A 243 5.58 7.96 -4.78
CA SER A 243 5.24 8.78 -5.95
C SER A 243 6.03 8.35 -7.19
N ASP A 244 7.30 7.99 -7.03
CA ASP A 244 8.15 7.57 -8.14
C ASP A 244 7.59 6.31 -8.85
N ILE A 245 7.08 5.34 -8.09
CA ILE A 245 6.45 4.15 -8.69
C ILE A 245 5.13 4.51 -9.39
N TRP A 246 4.39 5.50 -8.91
CA TRP A 246 3.14 5.94 -9.55
C TRP A 246 3.37 6.71 -10.84
N ASP A 247 4.38 7.56 -10.90
CA ASP A 247 4.80 8.22 -12.14
C ASP A 247 5.17 7.19 -13.21
N ASP A 248 5.97 6.18 -12.84
CA ASP A 248 6.39 5.11 -13.75
C ASP A 248 5.21 4.24 -14.20
N LEU A 249 4.28 3.90 -13.29
CA LEU A 249 3.08 3.12 -13.64
C LEU A 249 2.19 3.89 -14.61
N LEU A 250 1.95 5.18 -14.35
CA LEU A 250 1.16 6.02 -15.24
C LEU A 250 1.79 6.10 -16.63
N LEU A 251 3.11 6.33 -16.72
CA LEU A 251 3.81 6.37 -17.98
C LEU A 251 3.72 5.03 -18.74
N ALA A 252 3.88 3.91 -18.04
CA ALA A 252 3.74 2.59 -18.64
C ALA A 252 2.33 2.35 -19.20
N LEU A 253 1.29 2.74 -18.46
CA LEU A 253 -0.11 2.61 -18.89
C LEU A 253 -0.44 3.52 -20.07
N LEU A 254 0.10 4.73 -20.12
CA LEU A 254 -0.09 5.67 -21.24
C LEU A 254 0.63 5.24 -22.53
N THR A 255 1.75 4.55 -22.40
CA THR A 255 2.60 4.15 -23.55
C THR A 255 2.38 2.73 -24.01
N ALA A 256 1.68 1.91 -23.22
CA ALA A 256 1.24 0.60 -23.62
C ALA A 256 0.39 0.71 -24.89
N LYS A 257 0.83 0.04 -25.97
CA LYS A 257 0.09 0.00 -27.22
C LYS A 257 -1.24 -0.70 -26.98
N ARG A 258 -2.35 0.02 -27.19
CA ARG A 258 -3.69 -0.56 -27.25
C ARG A 258 -3.76 -1.45 -28.49
N GLY A 259 -3.75 -2.77 -28.26
CA GLY A 259 -3.83 -3.80 -29.30
C GLY A 259 -5.23 -3.97 -29.85
#